data_AF-A0A524LCW9-F1
#
_entry.id   AF-A0A524LCW9-F1
#
_cell.length_a   1.000
_cell.length_b   1.000
_cell.length_c   1.000
_cell.angle_alpha   90.00
_cell.angle_beta   90.00
_cell.angle_gamma   90.00
#
_symmetry.space_group_name_H-M   'P 1'
#
loop_
_entity.id
_entity.type
_entity.pdbx_description
1 polymer ?
#
loop_
_entity_poly.entity_id
_entity_poly.type
_entity_poly.pdbx_seq_one_letter_code
_entity_poly.pdbx_strand_id
1 'polypeptide(L)'
;MRTRATIGVAACVLLAFGAAPARATLNPLLLFGGPELQDFLGCVTCDAAEFYSIWNADSDYGSPKHPNSIWNRKGRYGSTDSPYSPWSRRPKSVPVVVDRAGNLCGNFAVDQSYPGRVSDGYLIWLLEGHDWIADHLDEVREEFRHEGPDRPPCGLPTSPGP
;
A
#
# COMPACT_ATOMS: atom_id res chain seq x y z
N MET A 1 -54.23 -39.25 -43.91
CA MET A 1 -54.78 -38.89 -42.58
C MET A 1 -53.70 -39.19 -41.55
N ARG A 2 -53.39 -38.23 -40.65
CA ARG A 2 -52.42 -38.26 -39.52
C ARG A 2 -50.95 -37.86 -39.81
N THR A 3 -50.79 -36.53 -39.89
CA THR A 3 -49.80 -35.64 -39.25
C THR A 3 -48.77 -36.27 -38.30
N ARG A 4 -47.49 -35.86 -38.43
CA ARG A 4 -46.66 -35.31 -37.34
C ARG A 4 -45.60 -34.35 -37.93
N ALA A 5 -45.71 -33.07 -37.60
CA ALA A 5 -44.66 -32.09 -37.80
C ALA A 5 -43.79 -32.08 -36.53
N THR A 6 -42.50 -32.40 -36.67
CA THR A 6 -41.52 -32.27 -35.60
C THR A 6 -40.84 -30.91 -35.73
N ILE A 7 -41.15 -30.01 -34.80
CA ILE A 7 -40.47 -28.73 -34.61
C ILE A 7 -39.12 -29.05 -33.96
N GLY A 8 -38.04 -28.98 -34.75
CA GLY A 8 -36.67 -29.03 -34.22
C GLY A 8 -36.28 -27.65 -33.72
N VAL A 9 -36.30 -27.46 -32.40
CA VAL A 9 -35.75 -26.27 -31.74
C VAL A 9 -34.22 -26.37 -31.80
N ALA A 10 -33.59 -25.62 -32.69
CA ALA A 10 -32.15 -25.44 -32.70
C ALA A 10 -31.78 -24.55 -31.50
N ALA A 11 -31.24 -25.15 -30.44
CA ALA A 11 -30.75 -24.43 -29.28
C ALA A 11 -29.46 -23.69 -29.66
N CYS A 12 -29.54 -22.37 -29.83
CA CYS A 12 -28.37 -21.51 -29.86
C CYS A 12 -27.69 -21.55 -28.48
N VAL A 13 -26.62 -22.35 -28.36
CA VAL A 13 -25.72 -22.30 -27.21
C VAL A 13 -24.95 -20.99 -27.29
N LEU A 14 -25.44 -19.97 -26.61
CA LEU A 14 -24.71 -18.72 -26.38
C LEU A 14 -23.56 -19.04 -25.41
N LEU A 15 -22.34 -19.11 -25.93
CA LEU A 15 -21.12 -19.08 -25.12
C LEU A 15 -21.07 -17.73 -24.42
N ALA A 16 -21.54 -17.69 -23.17
CA ALA A 16 -21.27 -16.57 -22.27
C ALA A 16 -19.76 -16.55 -21.99
N PHE A 17 -19.03 -15.71 -22.72
CA PHE A 17 -17.69 -15.28 -22.31
C PHE A 17 -17.86 -14.62 -20.94
N GLY A 18 -17.52 -15.34 -19.88
CA GLY A 18 -17.44 -14.77 -18.55
C GLY A 18 -16.43 -13.63 -18.59
N ALA A 19 -16.91 -12.40 -18.42
CA ALA A 19 -16.04 -11.28 -18.11
C ALA A 19 -15.37 -11.61 -16.78
N ALA A 20 -14.07 -11.93 -16.81
CA ALA A 20 -13.30 -11.99 -15.58
C ALA A 20 -13.40 -10.59 -14.94
N PRO A 21 -13.67 -10.49 -13.61
CA PRO A 21 -13.68 -9.20 -12.96
C PRO A 21 -12.30 -8.56 -13.21
N ALA A 22 -12.30 -7.33 -13.72
CA ALA A 22 -11.09 -6.53 -13.76
C ALA A 22 -10.65 -6.35 -12.31
N ARG A 23 -9.55 -7.00 -11.93
CA ARG A 23 -8.90 -6.67 -10.65
C ARG A 23 -8.49 -5.21 -10.76
N ALA A 24 -8.92 -4.38 -9.81
CA ALA A 24 -8.39 -3.03 -9.68
C ALA A 24 -6.87 -3.12 -9.77
N THR A 25 -6.26 -2.34 -10.66
CA THR A 25 -4.81 -2.30 -10.79
C THR A 25 -4.28 -1.69 -9.51
N LEU A 26 -3.91 -2.53 -8.55
CA LEU A 26 -3.25 -2.08 -7.33
C LEU A 26 -2.03 -1.27 -7.77
N ASN A 27 -2.02 0.03 -7.45
CA ASN A 27 -0.86 0.87 -7.68
C ASN A 27 -0.03 0.84 -6.39
N PRO A 28 0.97 -0.05 -6.29
CA PRO A 28 1.76 -0.15 -5.09
C PRO A 28 2.52 1.15 -4.88
N LEU A 29 2.38 1.70 -3.67
CA LEU A 29 3.26 2.73 -3.16
C LEU A 29 4.34 2.05 -2.33
N LEU A 30 5.59 2.28 -2.70
CA LEU A 30 6.76 1.61 -2.19
C LEU A 30 7.59 2.59 -1.36
N LEU A 31 8.10 2.12 -0.24
CA LEU A 31 8.90 2.92 0.68
C LEU A 31 10.39 2.54 0.52
N PHE A 32 11.24 3.54 0.32
CA PHE A 32 12.69 3.38 0.23
C PHE A 32 13.39 4.35 1.19
N GLY A 33 14.44 3.90 1.87
CA GLY A 33 15.17 4.72 2.81
C GLY A 33 16.64 4.31 2.93
N GLY A 34 17.24 4.68 4.06
CA GLY A 34 18.65 4.40 4.32
C GLY A 34 19.61 5.26 3.49
N PRO A 35 20.92 5.00 3.58
CA PRO A 35 21.93 5.67 2.77
C PRO A 35 21.61 5.52 1.28
N GLU A 36 21.63 6.63 0.54
CA GLU A 36 21.37 6.66 -0.91
C GLU A 36 20.02 6.06 -1.34
N LEU A 37 19.04 5.94 -0.42
CA LEU A 37 17.71 5.38 -0.69
C LEU A 37 17.73 3.92 -1.20
N GLN A 38 18.74 3.13 -0.80
CA GLN A 38 18.90 1.75 -1.27
C GLN A 38 18.15 0.71 -0.43
N ASP A 39 17.67 1.07 0.77
CA ASP A 39 16.95 0.14 1.63
C ASP A 39 15.46 0.14 1.26
N PHE A 40 14.97 -0.98 0.75
CA PHE A 40 13.53 -1.19 0.58
C PHE A 40 12.88 -1.43 1.94
N LEU A 41 11.80 -0.69 2.24
CA LEU A 41 11.12 -0.67 3.54
C LEU A 41 9.68 -1.22 3.48
N GLY A 42 9.24 -1.66 2.31
CA GLY A 42 7.94 -2.30 2.10
C GLY A 42 7.00 -1.52 1.20
N CYS A 43 5.88 -2.16 0.87
CA CYS A 43 4.76 -1.56 0.16
C CYS A 43 3.70 -1.09 1.16
N VAL A 44 3.33 0.19 1.09
CA VAL A 44 2.38 0.80 2.01
C VAL A 44 0.94 0.61 1.57
N THR A 45 0.65 0.30 0.31
CA THR A 45 -0.72 0.07 -0.19
C THR A 45 -1.02 -1.41 -0.51
N CYS A 46 -0.11 -2.32 -0.16
CA CYS A 46 -0.26 -3.74 -0.49
C CYS A 46 -1.05 -4.50 0.57
N ASP A 47 -1.76 -5.53 0.10
CA ASP A 47 -2.51 -6.45 0.96
C ASP A 47 -1.63 -7.07 2.06
N ALA A 48 -2.19 -7.28 3.25
CA ALA A 48 -1.47 -7.83 4.40
C ALA A 48 -0.96 -9.27 4.18
N ALA A 49 -1.44 -10.00 3.17
CA ALA A 49 -0.91 -11.30 2.78
C ALA A 49 0.36 -11.20 1.91
N GLU A 50 0.64 -10.04 1.30
CA GLU A 50 1.81 -9.87 0.44
C GLU A 50 3.10 -9.84 1.27
N PHE A 51 4.12 -10.59 0.85
CA PHE A 51 5.37 -10.76 1.61
C PHE A 51 6.21 -9.48 1.73
N TYR A 52 5.89 -8.46 0.94
CA TYR A 52 6.56 -7.16 0.94
C TYR A 52 5.69 -6.04 1.52
N SER A 53 4.50 -6.36 2.04
CA SER A 53 3.60 -5.37 2.65
C SER A 53 4.06 -4.95 4.03
N ILE A 54 3.94 -3.66 4.35
CA ILE A 54 4.11 -3.17 5.73
C ILE A 54 3.03 -3.71 6.68
N TRP A 55 1.95 -4.28 6.14
CA TRP A 55 0.86 -4.85 6.94
C TRP A 55 1.07 -6.34 7.22
N ASN A 56 1.96 -7.01 6.51
CA ASN A 56 2.22 -8.43 6.72
C ASN A 56 3.05 -8.67 7.99
N ALA A 57 2.41 -9.23 9.02
CA ALA A 57 3.01 -9.50 10.33
C ALA A 57 4.22 -10.45 10.27
N ASP A 58 4.25 -11.33 9.27
CA ASP A 58 5.29 -12.35 9.06
C ASP A 58 6.39 -11.87 8.11
N SER A 59 6.26 -10.66 7.55
CA SER A 59 7.27 -10.08 6.66
C SER A 59 8.34 -9.26 7.39
N ASP A 60 9.48 -9.08 6.74
CA ASP A 60 10.56 -8.19 7.17
C ASP A 60 10.14 -6.71 7.25
N TYR A 61 9.05 -6.34 6.60
CA TYR A 61 8.60 -4.95 6.47
C TYR A 61 7.44 -4.62 7.40
N GLY A 62 6.57 -5.61 7.67
CA GLY A 62 5.43 -5.46 8.55
C GLY A 62 5.62 -5.99 9.97
N SER A 63 6.67 -6.77 10.23
CA SER A 63 6.96 -7.27 11.58
C SER A 63 7.55 -6.16 12.48
N PRO A 64 6.93 -5.81 13.61
CA PRO A 64 7.44 -4.77 14.53
C PRO A 64 8.74 -5.16 15.24
N LYS A 65 9.24 -6.38 15.01
CA LYS A 65 10.51 -6.89 15.53
C LYS A 65 11.65 -6.77 14.52
N HIS A 66 11.33 -6.63 13.23
CA HIS A 66 12.34 -6.64 12.18
C HIS A 66 13.04 -5.26 12.06
N PRO A 67 14.36 -5.19 11.82
CA PRO A 67 15.09 -3.91 11.76
C PRO A 67 14.63 -2.95 10.64
N ASN A 68 14.10 -3.51 9.55
CA ASN A 68 13.65 -2.73 8.38
C ASN A 68 12.19 -2.27 8.47
N SER A 69 11.43 -2.79 9.43
CA SER A 69 10.03 -2.40 9.59
C SER A 69 9.90 -1.00 10.19
N ILE A 70 9.03 -0.17 9.59
CA ILE A 70 8.63 1.12 10.15
C ILE A 70 7.84 0.99 11.45
N TRP A 71 7.33 -0.21 11.74
CA TRP A 71 6.63 -0.54 12.98
C TRP A 71 7.58 -0.93 14.12
N ASN A 72 8.87 -1.13 13.83
CA ASN A 72 9.87 -1.35 14.86
C ASN A 72 10.29 -0.01 15.48
N ARG A 73 9.64 0.37 16.58
CA ARG A 73 9.91 1.61 17.33
C ARG A 73 11.32 1.71 17.93
N LYS A 74 12.07 0.60 17.95
CA LYS A 74 13.49 0.55 18.35
C LYS A 74 14.43 0.40 17.13
N GLY A 75 13.86 0.23 15.94
CA GLY A 75 14.57 0.00 14.69
C GLY A 75 15.01 1.29 14.02
N ARG A 76 15.76 1.12 12.93
CA ARG A 76 16.32 2.24 12.16
C ARG A 76 15.24 3.10 11.50
N TYR A 77 14.12 2.51 11.12
CA TYR A 77 13.07 3.19 10.34
C TYR A 77 11.79 3.50 11.12
N GLY A 78 11.61 2.94 12.31
CA GLY A 78 10.44 3.23 13.17
C GLY A 78 10.76 4.05 14.42
N SER A 79 12.04 4.25 14.78
CA SER A 79 12.41 4.97 16.00
C SER A 79 12.45 6.49 15.80
N THR A 80 11.91 7.26 16.75
CA THR A 80 12.01 8.74 16.76
C THR A 80 13.44 9.26 16.98
N ASP A 81 14.34 8.40 17.47
CA ASP A 81 15.73 8.75 17.75
C ASP A 81 16.66 8.46 16.56
N SER A 82 16.18 7.69 15.58
CA SER A 82 16.95 7.39 14.37
C SER A 82 16.92 8.56 13.40
N PRO A 83 18.06 8.97 12.81
CA PRO A 83 18.09 10.01 11.79
C PRO A 83 17.53 9.56 10.42
N TYR A 84 17.18 8.28 10.28
CA TYR A 84 16.62 7.69 9.05
C TYR A 84 15.12 7.39 9.14
N SER A 85 14.51 7.68 10.29
CA SER A 85 13.09 7.44 10.53
C SER A 85 12.25 8.61 9.99
N PRO A 86 11.05 8.34 9.44
CA PRO A 86 10.04 9.36 9.15
C PRO A 86 9.70 10.23 10.37
N TRP A 87 9.83 9.66 11.57
CA TRP A 87 9.47 10.27 12.85
C TRP A 87 10.68 10.83 13.61
N SER A 88 11.83 10.99 12.93
CA SER A 88 13.03 11.51 13.55
C SER A 88 12.84 12.94 14.07
N ARG A 89 13.28 13.23 15.30
CA ARG A 89 13.37 14.61 15.79
C ARG A 89 14.45 15.44 15.11
N ARG A 90 15.43 14.78 14.46
CA ARG A 90 16.56 15.41 13.76
C ARG A 90 16.91 14.56 12.52
N PRO A 91 16.07 14.56 11.48
CA PRO A 91 16.27 13.70 10.32
C PRO A 91 17.54 14.08 9.56
N LYS A 92 18.30 13.08 9.12
CA LYS A 92 19.39 13.25 8.13
C LYS A 92 18.91 12.89 6.73
N SER A 93 18.18 11.78 6.62
CA SER A 93 17.63 11.28 5.36
C SER A 93 16.40 10.45 5.67
N VAL A 94 15.22 11.03 5.46
CA VAL A 94 13.95 10.33 5.64
C VAL A 94 13.70 9.38 4.46
N PRO A 95 12.82 8.37 4.62
CA PRO A 95 12.39 7.55 3.50
C PRO A 95 11.62 8.37 2.45
N VAL A 96 11.59 7.87 1.22
CA VAL A 96 10.77 8.39 0.11
C VAL A 96 9.69 7.38 -0.26
N VAL A 97 8.57 7.90 -0.74
CA VAL A 97 7.52 7.07 -1.36
C VAL A 97 7.66 7.17 -2.87
N VAL A 98 7.60 6.03 -3.55
CA VAL A 98 7.56 5.94 -5.01
C VAL A 98 6.42 5.05 -5.47
N ASP A 99 5.91 5.27 -6.67
CA ASP A 99 4.97 4.33 -7.29
C ASP A 99 5.71 3.17 -7.98
N ARG A 100 4.93 2.25 -8.56
CA ARG A 100 5.44 1.10 -9.33
C ARG A 100 6.36 1.49 -10.50
N ALA A 101 6.16 2.65 -11.09
CA ALA A 101 6.96 3.13 -12.22
C ALA A 101 8.25 3.84 -11.76
N GLY A 102 8.44 4.01 -10.45
CA GLY A 102 9.58 4.71 -9.86
C GLY A 102 9.40 6.22 -9.79
N ASN A 103 8.19 6.74 -10.03
CA ASN A 103 7.93 8.17 -9.86
C ASN A 103 7.93 8.51 -8.37
N LEU A 104 8.56 9.63 -8.01
CA LEU A 104 8.61 10.12 -6.63
C LEU A 104 7.25 10.70 -6.22
N CYS A 105 6.63 10.12 -5.20
CA CYS A 105 5.45 10.67 -4.52
C CYS A 105 5.82 11.76 -3.50
N GLY A 106 7.03 11.66 -2.92
CA GLY A 106 7.55 12.65 -1.98
C GLY A 106 8.31 12.02 -0.80
N ASN A 107 8.79 12.89 0.09
CA ASN A 107 9.46 12.50 1.32
C ASN A 107 8.44 12.04 2.37
N PHE A 108 8.67 10.88 2.96
CA PHE A 108 7.85 10.30 4.00
C PHE A 108 8.37 10.76 5.37
N ALA A 109 7.88 11.92 5.82
CA ALA A 109 8.35 12.58 7.03
C ALA A 109 7.19 13.16 7.84
N VAL A 110 7.21 12.99 9.17
CA VAL A 110 6.16 13.51 10.06
C VAL A 110 6.21 15.05 10.15
N ASP A 111 7.41 15.63 10.02
CA ASP A 111 7.60 17.08 10.00
C ASP A 111 6.94 17.70 8.77
N GLN A 112 5.86 18.45 8.99
CA GLN A 112 5.08 19.12 7.94
C GLN A 112 5.90 20.14 7.14
N SER A 113 6.99 20.65 7.69
CA SER A 113 7.89 21.58 7.00
C SER A 113 8.97 20.88 6.18
N TYR A 114 9.06 19.55 6.22
CA TYR A 114 10.09 18.81 5.49
C TYR A 114 9.94 19.03 3.97
N PRO A 115 10.99 19.48 3.25
CA PRO A 115 10.88 19.80 1.83
C PRO A 115 10.36 18.62 1.02
N GLY A 116 9.39 18.84 0.14
CA GLY A 116 8.84 17.79 -0.73
C GLY A 116 8.15 16.64 0.02
N ARG A 117 7.67 16.88 1.25
CA ARG A 117 6.85 15.92 1.99
C ARG A 117 5.64 15.47 1.17
N VAL A 118 5.27 14.20 1.33
CA VAL A 118 4.01 13.66 0.80
C VAL A 118 2.80 14.50 1.23
N SER A 119 1.86 14.71 0.29
CA SER A 119 0.59 15.42 0.52
C SER A 119 -0.62 14.49 0.52
N ASP A 120 -0.40 13.21 0.24
CA ASP A 120 -1.43 12.18 0.15
C ASP A 120 -2.04 11.88 1.53
N GLY A 121 -3.37 11.98 1.65
CA GLY A 121 -4.05 11.81 2.95
C GLY A 121 -3.81 10.48 3.66
N TYR A 122 -3.59 9.38 2.94
CA TYR A 122 -3.28 8.09 3.56
C TYR A 122 -1.85 8.04 4.07
N LEU A 123 -0.91 8.57 3.29
CA LEU A 123 0.48 8.66 3.73
C LEU A 123 0.61 9.60 4.94
N ILE A 124 -0.19 10.67 4.98
CA ILE A 124 -0.29 11.57 6.14
C ILE A 124 -0.89 10.83 7.33
N TRP A 125 -1.98 10.07 7.15
CA TRP A 125 -2.57 9.26 8.21
C TRP A 125 -1.58 8.24 8.80
N LEU A 126 -0.77 7.57 7.96
CA LEU A 126 0.30 6.70 8.42
C LEU A 126 1.34 7.44 9.28
N LEU A 127 1.74 8.65 8.86
CA LEU A 127 2.74 9.45 9.55
C LEU A 127 2.21 9.98 10.88
N GLU A 128 1.02 10.56 10.90
CA GLU A 128 0.45 11.20 12.08
C GLU A 128 -0.15 10.17 13.05
N GLY A 129 -0.58 9.02 12.55
CA GLY A 129 -1.16 7.92 13.34
C GLY A 129 -0.15 6.89 13.85
N HIS A 130 1.17 7.07 13.61
CA HIS A 130 2.18 6.02 13.83
C HIS A 130 2.12 5.32 15.18
N ASP A 131 2.06 6.07 16.29
CA ASP A 131 2.02 5.48 17.63
C ASP A 131 0.73 4.67 17.85
N TRP A 132 -0.42 5.23 17.46
CA TRP A 132 -1.70 4.56 17.59
C TRP A 132 -1.75 3.29 16.73
N ILE A 133 -1.35 3.38 15.46
CA ILE A 133 -1.30 2.24 14.53
C ILE A 133 -0.34 1.17 15.06
N ALA A 134 0.85 1.55 15.54
CA ALA A 134 1.84 0.63 16.08
C ALA A 134 1.32 -0.14 17.31
N ASP A 135 0.48 0.51 18.14
CA ASP A 135 -0.15 -0.12 19.30
C ASP A 135 -1.38 -0.99 18.94
N HIS A 136 -1.97 -0.77 17.76
CA HIS A 136 -3.18 -1.47 17.27
C HIS A 136 -2.94 -2.24 15.97
N LEU A 137 -1.69 -2.68 15.71
CA LEU A 137 -1.33 -3.30 14.43
C LEU A 137 -2.22 -4.48 14.05
N ASP A 138 -2.56 -5.33 15.01
CA ASP A 138 -3.37 -6.51 14.71
C ASP A 138 -4.80 -6.14 14.30
N GLU A 139 -5.37 -5.08 14.88
CA GLU A 139 -6.67 -4.53 14.47
C GLU A 139 -6.59 -3.92 13.08
N VAL A 140 -5.64 -3.01 12.86
CA VAL A 140 -5.48 -2.30 11.58
C VAL A 140 -5.23 -3.29 10.45
N ARG A 141 -4.41 -4.33 10.65
CA ARG A 141 -4.11 -5.35 9.64
C ARG A 141 -5.34 -6.09 9.11
N GLU A 142 -6.37 -6.27 9.92
CA GLU A 142 -7.63 -6.88 9.47
C GLU A 142 -8.28 -6.05 8.36
N GLU A 143 -8.19 -4.72 8.44
CA GLU A 143 -8.74 -3.80 7.43
C GLU A 143 -8.01 -3.94 6.08
N PHE A 144 -6.71 -4.25 6.10
CA PHE A 144 -5.86 -4.41 4.92
C PHE A 144 -5.75 -5.87 4.43
N ARG A 145 -6.54 -6.81 4.98
CA ARG A 145 -6.49 -8.25 4.66
C ARG A 145 -7.22 -8.62 3.37
N HIS A 146 -7.94 -7.68 2.76
CA HIS A 146 -8.76 -7.95 1.58
C HIS A 146 -8.54 -6.96 0.45
N GLU A 147 -8.34 -5.67 0.75
CA GLU A 147 -8.03 -4.64 -0.25
C GLU A 147 -7.14 -3.57 0.41
N GLY A 148 -5.97 -3.33 -0.18
CA GLY A 148 -5.19 -2.13 0.16
C GLY A 148 -5.85 -0.88 -0.45
N PRO A 149 -5.59 0.34 0.07
CA PRO A 149 -6.23 1.55 -0.42
C PRO A 149 -5.85 1.77 -1.89
N ASP A 150 -6.85 1.76 -2.77
CA ASP A 150 -6.65 2.08 -4.18
C ASP A 150 -6.24 3.55 -4.30
N ARG A 151 -5.07 3.77 -4.89
CA ARG A 151 -4.40 5.07 -4.97
C ARG A 151 -3.98 5.31 -6.41
N PRO A 152 -4.10 6.53 -6.93
CA PRO A 152 -3.52 6.84 -8.22
C PRO A 152 -1.98 6.79 -8.15
N PRO A 153 -1.30 6.54 -9.28
CA PRO A 153 0.14 6.75 -9.40
C PRO A 153 0.58 8.15 -8.93
N CYS A 154 1.85 8.27 -8.53
CA CYS A 154 2.39 9.55 -8.05
C CYS A 154 2.23 10.64 -9.12
N GLY A 155 1.93 11.87 -8.69
CA GLY A 155 1.82 13.02 -9.59
C GLY A 155 0.48 13.17 -10.31
N LEU A 156 -0.49 12.28 -10.04
CA LEU A 156 -1.88 12.47 -10.45
C LEU A 156 -2.72 13.07 -9.30
N PRO A 157 -3.67 13.96 -9.58
CA PRO A 157 -4.56 14.49 -8.55
C PRO A 157 -5.32 13.34 -7.87
N THR A 158 -5.25 13.27 -6.54
CA THR A 158 -6.19 12.46 -5.77
C THR A 158 -7.56 13.12 -5.91
N SER A 159 -8.54 12.43 -6.49
CA SER A 159 -9.91 12.94 -6.54
C SER A 159 -10.34 13.27 -5.11
N PRO A 160 -10.91 14.45 -4.83
CA PRO A 160 -11.59 14.65 -3.56
C PRO A 160 -12.65 13.54 -3.47
N GLY A 161 -12.56 12.71 -2.42
CA GLY A 161 -13.59 11.72 -2.13
C GLY A 161 -14.95 12.39 -1.90
N PRO A 162 -16.04 11.62 -1.96
CA PRO A 162 -17.41 12.12 -1.85
C PRO A 162 -17.66 12.91 -0.55
#